data_AF-A5Y599-F1
#
_entry.id   AF-A5Y599-F1
#
_cell.length_a   1.000
_cell.length_b   1.000
_cell.length_c   1.000
_cell.angle_alpha   90.00
_cell.angle_beta   90.00
_cell.angle_gamma   90.00
#
_symmetry.space_group_name_H-M   'P 1'
#
loop_
_entity.id
_entity.type
_entity.pdbx_description
1 polymer ?
#
loop_
_entity_poly.entity_id
_entity_poly.type
_entity_poly.pdbx_seq_one_letter_code
_entity_poly.pdbx_strand_id
1 'polypeptide(L)' 'MFFCQKCCAKCLCVPPGTYGNKQTCPCYNNWKTKRGGPKCP' A
#
# COMPACT_ATOMS: atom_id res chain seq x y z
N MET A 1 -10.14 -5.50 5.49
CA MET A 1 -8.82 -6.14 5.24
C MET A 1 -8.51 -6.51 3.78
N PHE A 2 -9.42 -6.36 2.81
CA PHE A 2 -9.20 -6.87 1.44
C PHE A 2 -8.10 -6.12 0.66
N PHE A 3 -7.97 -4.81 0.88
CA PHE A 3 -6.99 -3.99 0.15
C PHE A 3 -5.55 -4.19 0.62
N CYS A 4 -5.33 -4.36 1.93
CA CYS A 4 -3.98 -4.63 2.46
C CYS A 4 -3.41 -5.93 1.88
N GLN A 5 -4.19 -7.03 1.88
CA GLN A 5 -3.74 -8.29 1.28
C GLN A 5 -3.51 -8.19 -0.23
N LYS A 6 -4.32 -7.40 -0.94
CA LYS A 6 -4.12 -7.17 -2.39
C LYS A 6 -2.83 -6.38 -2.66
N CYS A 7 -2.51 -5.40 -1.82
CA CYS A 7 -1.25 -4.65 -1.86
C CYS A 7 -0.06 -5.49 -1.46
N CYS A 8 -0.21 -6.34 -0.44
CA CYS A 8 0.79 -7.32 -0.07
C CYS A 8 1.06 -8.31 -1.23
N ALA A 9 0.03 -8.89 -1.86
CA ALA A 9 0.23 -9.81 -2.97
C ALA A 9 0.85 -9.14 -4.21
N LYS A 10 0.58 -7.84 -4.44
CA LYS A 10 1.13 -7.10 -5.59
C LYS A 10 2.55 -6.61 -5.36
N CYS A 11 2.83 -6.09 -4.17
CA CYS A 11 4.07 -5.40 -3.82
C CYS A 11 5.01 -6.24 -2.96
N LEU A 12 4.53 -7.37 -2.43
CA LEU A 12 5.23 -8.29 -1.52
C LEU A 12 5.86 -7.59 -0.30
N CYS A 13 5.31 -6.43 0.07
CA CYS A 13 5.85 -5.54 1.09
C CYS A 13 4.68 -4.83 1.77
N VAL A 14 4.66 -4.84 3.11
CA VAL A 14 3.70 -4.12 3.95
C VAL A 14 4.48 -3.22 4.90
N PRO A 15 4.21 -1.91 4.94
CA PRO A 15 4.93 -1.00 5.81
C PRO A 15 4.63 -1.32 7.29
N PRO A 16 5.63 -1.21 8.17
CA PRO A 16 5.45 -1.45 9.59
C PRO A 16 4.65 -0.33 10.27
N GLY A 17 3.74 -0.71 11.17
CA GLY A 17 2.87 0.21 11.92
C GLY A 17 1.43 0.24 11.41
N THR A 18 0.53 0.88 12.17
CA THR A 18 -0.90 1.00 11.84
C THR A 18 -1.19 2.18 10.90
N TYR A 19 -0.36 3.22 10.93
CA TYR A 19 -0.47 4.40 10.06
C TYR A 19 0.92 4.94 9.71
N GLY A 20 1.12 5.37 8.46
CA GLY A 20 2.39 5.95 8.00
C GLY A 20 3.37 4.93 7.39
N ASN A 21 4.66 5.27 7.35
CA ASN A 21 5.76 4.43 6.86
C ASN A 21 5.62 3.85 5.45
N LYS A 22 4.72 4.39 4.62
CA LYS A 22 4.52 3.91 3.24
C LYS A 22 5.79 4.05 2.39
N GLN A 23 6.68 4.99 2.72
CA GLN A 23 8.02 5.11 2.10
C GLN A 23 8.90 3.86 2.25
N THR A 24 8.69 3.02 3.27
CA THR A 24 9.41 1.75 3.42
C THR A 24 9.10 0.77 2.29
N CYS A 25 7.87 0.82 1.77
CA CYS A 25 7.41 0.00 0.66
C CYS A 25 6.98 0.91 -0.51
N PRO A 26 7.91 1.33 -1.40
CA PRO A 26 7.62 2.29 -2.46
C PRO A 26 6.51 1.82 -3.41
N CYS A 27 6.38 0.52 -3.67
CA CYS A 27 5.25 -0.03 -4.43
C CYS A 27 3.91 0.19 -3.72
N TYR A 28 3.85 -0.01 -2.40
CA TYR A 28 2.64 0.19 -1.60
C TYR A 28 2.22 1.67 -1.58
N ASN A 29 3.20 2.58 -1.54
CA ASN A 29 2.96 4.02 -1.59
C ASN A 29 2.54 4.52 -2.99
N ASN A 30 3.19 4.02 -4.04
CA ASN A 30 2.96 4.45 -5.41
C ASN A 30 1.72 3.80 -6.04
N TRP A 31 1.14 2.78 -5.40
CA TRP A 31 -0.06 2.15 -5.94
C TRP A 31 -1.28 3.03 -5.69
N LYS A 32 -1.69 3.75 -6.73
CA LYS A 32 -2.82 4.68 -6.73
C LYS A 32 -4.04 4.09 -7.43
N THR A 33 -5.21 4.57 -7.02
CA THR A 33 -6.49 4.30 -7.71
C THR A 33 -6.56 5.12 -9.00
N LYS A 34 -7.50 4.81 -9.90
CA LYS A 34 -7.73 5.61 -11.12
C LYS A 34 -8.09 7.08 -10.82
N ARG A 35 -8.57 7.38 -9.61
CA ARG A 35 -8.86 8.75 -9.14
C ARG A 35 -7.65 9.46 -8.52
N GLY A 36 -6.46 8.83 -8.52
CA GLY A 36 -5.22 9.42 -7.99
C GLY A 36 -5.01 9.26 -6.48
N GLY A 37 -6.01 8.79 -5.73
CA GLY A 37 -5.88 8.52 -4.30
C GLY A 37 -5.08 7.24 -4.00
N PRO A 38 -4.50 7.10 -2.79
CA PRO A 38 -3.79 5.89 -2.38
C PRO A 38 -4.71 4.67 -2.42
N LYS A 39 -4.28 3.61 -3.09
CA LYS A 39 -5.05 2.36 -3.21
C LYS A 39 -4.84 1.45 -2.01
N CYS A 40 -3.69 1.58 -1.36
CA CYS A 40 -3.29 0.79 -0.23
C CYS A 40 -3.51 1.57 1.08
N PRO A 41 -4.18 0.95 2.08
CA PRO A 41 -4.53 1.61 3.34
C PRO A 41 -3.30 2.11 4.07
#